data_AF-A0A6B8RMN5-F1
#
_entry.id   AF-A0A6B8RMN5-F1
#
_cell.length_a   1.000
_cell.length_b   1.000
_cell.length_c   1.000
_cell.angle_alpha   90.00
_cell.angle_beta   90.00
_cell.angle_gamma   90.00
#
_symmetry.space_group_name_H-M   'P 1'
#
loop_
_entity.id
_entity.type
_entity.pdbx_description
1 polymer ?
#
loop_
_entity_poly.entity_id
_entity_poly.type
_entity_poly.pdbx_seq_one_letter_code
_entity_poly.pdbx_strand_id
1 'polypeptide(L)'
;MKFSIKSSMRWSVLISMVTFVMACIFTVASSSLLDGVSWGIGMLIVIILIFIGVVFDILGLAAASANEAPFHGMASEKVSGSRQAIYIVRNADRFSNFCNDVIGDITSVISGAAVTIVVIKLLNTYGDGDDFMRTAVTVIFTAIVSALTVGGKAMGKSFAIHYSTSIVLFIGQIFYQLEKRFRIRIFGPKRKTKSSNGKRGKNHARNN
;
A
#
# COMPACT_ATOMS: atom_id res chain seq x y z
N MET A 1 22.85 9.96 16.34
CA MET A 1 21.65 9.11 16.22
C MET A 1 22.09 7.65 16.32
N LYS A 2 21.76 6.93 17.40
CA LYS A 2 22.08 5.49 17.51
C LYS A 2 20.98 4.70 16.79
N PHE A 3 21.22 4.37 15.52
CA PHE A 3 20.43 3.37 14.80
C PHE A 3 20.53 2.04 15.56
N SER A 4 19.47 1.61 16.22
CA SER A 4 19.44 0.31 16.89
C SER A 4 19.17 -0.77 15.84
N ILE A 5 20.25 -1.36 15.32
CA ILE A 5 20.20 -2.46 14.33
C ILE A 5 19.30 -3.60 14.82
N LYS A 6 19.24 -3.83 16.15
CA LYS A 6 18.35 -4.84 16.76
C LYS A 6 16.86 -4.54 16.56
N SER A 7 16.42 -3.27 16.58
CA SER A 7 15.00 -2.95 16.36
C SER A 7 14.61 -3.02 14.89
N SER A 8 15.49 -2.59 13.97
CA SER A 8 15.28 -2.78 12.53
C SER A 8 15.23 -4.25 12.16
N MET A 9 16.15 -5.09 12.64
CA MET A 9 16.14 -6.53 12.35
C MET A 9 14.86 -7.21 12.83
N ARG A 10 14.39 -6.92 14.05
CA ARG A 10 13.12 -7.50 14.56
C ARG A 10 11.93 -7.10 13.70
N TRP A 11 11.93 -5.86 13.22
CA TRP A 11 10.86 -5.36 12.37
C TRP A 11 10.92 -5.95 10.95
N SER A 12 12.11 -6.10 10.37
CA SER A 12 12.32 -6.79 9.09
C SER A 12 11.95 -8.27 9.14
N VAL A 13 12.25 -8.98 10.24
CA VAL A 13 11.82 -10.39 10.42
C VAL A 13 10.31 -10.49 10.57
N LEU A 14 9.69 -9.54 11.28
CA LEU A 14 8.24 -9.50 11.41
C LEU A 14 7.57 -9.23 10.06
N ILE A 15 8.07 -8.25 9.29
CA ILE A 15 7.52 -7.94 7.97
C ILE A 15 7.66 -9.14 7.05
N SER A 16 8.82 -9.81 7.01
CA SER A 16 9.01 -10.97 6.13
C SER A 16 8.08 -12.14 6.48
N MET A 17 7.83 -12.38 7.77
CA MET A 17 6.91 -13.41 8.22
C MET A 17 5.45 -13.08 7.83
N VAL A 18 5.05 -11.82 7.99
CA VAL A 18 3.72 -11.36 7.55
C VAL A 18 3.58 -11.45 6.03
N THR A 19 4.60 -11.01 5.29
CA THR A 19 4.65 -11.12 3.81
C THR A 19 4.54 -12.57 3.38
N PHE A 20 5.24 -13.49 4.04
CA PHE A 20 5.18 -14.91 3.72
C PHE A 20 3.76 -15.48 3.87
N VAL A 21 3.11 -15.24 5.02
CA VAL A 21 1.74 -15.71 5.26
C VAL A 21 0.76 -15.11 4.25
N MET A 22 0.88 -13.80 3.98
CA MET A 22 0.06 -13.13 2.98
C MET A 22 0.30 -13.70 1.57
N ALA A 23 1.56 -13.94 1.19
CA ALA A 23 1.91 -14.51 -0.10
C ALA A 23 1.29 -15.89 -0.28
N CYS A 24 1.32 -16.76 0.73
CA CYS A 24 0.63 -18.05 0.68
C CYS A 24 -0.88 -17.90 0.43
N ILE A 25 -1.56 -17.04 1.20
CA ILE A 25 -3.01 -16.83 1.07
C ILE A 25 -3.35 -16.27 -0.33
N PHE A 26 -2.65 -15.24 -0.77
CA PHE A 26 -2.87 -14.63 -2.08
C PHE A 26 -2.56 -15.59 -3.22
N THR A 27 -1.50 -16.40 -3.10
CA THR A 27 -1.14 -17.39 -4.14
C THR A 27 -2.23 -18.44 -4.28
N VAL A 28 -2.75 -18.97 -3.17
CA VAL A 28 -3.87 -19.93 -3.18
C VAL A 28 -5.13 -19.30 -3.77
N ALA A 29 -5.45 -18.06 -3.37
CA ALA A 29 -6.61 -17.35 -3.90
C ALA A 29 -6.47 -17.09 -5.42
N SER A 30 -5.32 -16.56 -5.87
CA SER A 30 -5.09 -16.25 -7.27
C SER A 30 -5.04 -17.49 -8.16
N SER A 31 -4.39 -18.58 -7.72
CA SER A 31 -4.39 -19.84 -8.46
C SER A 31 -5.81 -20.41 -8.59
N SER A 32 -6.58 -20.43 -7.51
CA SER A 32 -7.98 -20.88 -7.53
C SER A 32 -8.86 -20.02 -8.44
N LEU A 33 -8.61 -18.71 -8.51
CA LEU A 33 -9.32 -17.79 -9.41
C LEU A 33 -8.91 -17.95 -10.88
N LEU A 34 -7.68 -18.39 -11.13
CA LEU A 34 -7.18 -18.66 -12.48
C LEU A 34 -7.57 -20.06 -12.95
N ASP A 35 -7.80 -21.01 -12.05
CA ASP A 35 -8.22 -22.37 -12.37
C ASP A 35 -9.59 -22.40 -13.05
N GLY A 36 -9.70 -23.17 -14.13
CA GLY A 36 -10.93 -23.25 -14.95
C GLY A 36 -11.22 -22.03 -15.84
N VAL A 37 -10.42 -20.96 -15.76
CA VAL A 37 -10.62 -19.74 -16.56
C VAL A 37 -9.90 -19.81 -17.91
N SER A 38 -10.50 -19.26 -18.97
CA SER A 38 -9.88 -19.18 -20.31
C SER A 38 -8.68 -18.23 -20.34
N TRP A 39 -7.81 -18.37 -21.34
CA TRP A 39 -6.59 -17.55 -21.44
C TRP A 39 -6.91 -16.04 -21.48
N GLY A 40 -7.98 -15.64 -22.17
CA GLY A 40 -8.35 -14.23 -22.31
C GLY A 40 -8.79 -13.59 -20.99
N ILE A 41 -9.62 -14.28 -20.21
CA ILE A 41 -10.06 -13.80 -18.89
C ILE A 41 -8.88 -13.86 -17.90
N GLY A 42 -8.01 -14.87 -17.99
CA GLY A 42 -6.80 -14.94 -17.19
C GLY A 42 -5.86 -13.76 -17.43
N MET A 43 -5.72 -13.30 -18.69
CA MET A 43 -4.92 -12.11 -19.00
C MET A 43 -5.53 -10.83 -18.40
N LEU A 44 -6.86 -10.72 -18.37
CA LEU A 44 -7.54 -9.61 -17.71
C LEU A 44 -7.29 -9.61 -16.20
N ILE A 45 -7.29 -10.78 -15.55
CA ILE A 45 -6.94 -10.93 -14.12
C ILE A 45 -5.50 -10.46 -13.88
N VAL A 46 -4.54 -10.85 -14.72
CA VAL A 46 -3.15 -10.41 -14.61
C VAL A 46 -3.03 -8.88 -14.68
N ILE A 47 -3.71 -8.24 -15.63
CA ILE A 47 -3.68 -6.77 -15.76
C ILE A 47 -4.25 -6.10 -14.51
N ILE A 48 -5.34 -6.64 -13.96
CA ILE A 48 -5.93 -6.14 -12.71
C ILE A 48 -4.93 -6.29 -11.54
N LEU A 49 -4.23 -7.42 -11.43
CA LEU A 49 -3.21 -7.62 -10.40
C LEU A 49 -2.08 -6.59 -10.54
N ILE A 50 -1.54 -6.38 -11.74
CA ILE A 50 -0.51 -5.35 -11.97
C ILE A 50 -1.02 -3.97 -11.54
N PHE A 51 -2.25 -3.62 -11.92
CA PHE A 51 -2.83 -2.32 -11.56
C PHE A 51 -2.99 -2.16 -10.05
N ILE A 52 -3.45 -3.20 -9.34
CA ILE A 52 -3.52 -3.21 -7.88
C ILE A 52 -2.14 -2.94 -7.29
N GLY A 53 -1.10 -3.67 -7.73
CA GLY A 53 0.26 -3.48 -7.26
C GLY A 53 0.79 -2.05 -7.47
N VAL A 54 0.56 -1.47 -8.65
CA VAL A 54 0.94 -0.08 -8.96
C VAL A 54 0.19 0.92 -8.08
N VAL A 55 -1.12 0.74 -7.87
CA VAL A 55 -1.91 1.61 -7.00
C VAL A 55 -1.36 1.57 -5.57
N PHE A 56 -1.10 0.39 -5.02
CA PHE A 56 -0.54 0.29 -3.66
C PHE A 56 0.85 0.94 -3.54
N ASP A 57 1.71 0.86 -4.56
CA ASP A 57 2.99 1.58 -4.59
C ASP A 57 2.82 3.10 -4.54
N ILE A 58 1.84 3.62 -5.30
CA ILE A 58 1.46 5.05 -5.28
C ILE A 58 0.98 5.46 -3.89
N LEU A 59 0.14 4.65 -3.24
CA LEU A 59 -0.38 4.95 -1.90
C LEU A 59 0.75 5.00 -0.85
N GLY A 60 1.68 4.05 -0.88
CA GLY A 60 2.80 4.00 0.04
C GLY A 60 3.76 5.16 -0.17
N LEU A 61 4.13 5.45 -1.43
CA LEU A 61 5.01 6.58 -1.74
C LEU A 61 4.36 7.94 -1.46
N ALA A 62 3.05 8.09 -1.71
CA ALA A 62 2.32 9.30 -1.35
C ALA A 62 2.33 9.52 0.17
N ALA A 63 2.15 8.46 0.96
CA ALA A 63 2.25 8.54 2.42
C ALA A 63 3.66 8.94 2.89
N ALA A 64 4.71 8.40 2.25
CA ALA A 64 6.10 8.73 2.57
C ALA A 64 6.51 10.15 2.17
N SER A 65 5.90 10.71 1.12
CA SER A 65 6.23 12.05 0.60
C SER A 65 5.33 13.18 1.13
N ALA A 66 4.22 12.85 1.79
CA ALA A 66 3.28 13.84 2.30
C ALA A 66 3.82 14.56 3.55
N ASN A 67 3.47 15.86 3.67
CA ASN A 67 3.84 16.70 4.81
C ASN A 67 2.70 16.77 5.84
N GLU A 68 2.99 16.73 7.14
CA GLU A 68 1.99 16.83 8.21
C GLU A 68 1.26 18.20 8.28
N ALA A 69 1.94 19.29 7.90
CA ALA A 69 1.43 20.66 8.03
C ALA A 69 0.04 20.91 7.41
N PRO A 70 -0.23 20.57 6.13
CA PRO A 70 -1.56 20.77 5.52
C PRO A 70 -2.67 20.02 6.26
N PHE A 71 -2.39 18.83 6.80
CA PHE A 71 -3.41 18.04 7.50
C PHE A 71 -3.80 18.62 8.85
N HIS A 72 -2.90 19.35 9.53
CA HIS A 72 -3.24 20.05 10.77
C HIS A 72 -4.21 21.22 10.54
N GLY A 73 -4.06 21.94 9.43
CA GLY A 73 -5.02 22.96 8.99
C GLY A 73 -6.39 22.34 8.71
N MET A 74 -6.42 21.28 7.89
CA MET A 74 -7.62 20.52 7.56
C MET A 74 -8.31 19.93 8.80
N ALA A 75 -7.54 19.49 9.81
CA ALA A 75 -8.09 18.99 11.07
C ALA A 75 -8.73 20.09 11.93
N SER A 76 -8.24 21.32 11.83
CA SER A 76 -8.81 22.49 12.51
C SER A 76 -10.14 22.90 11.87
N GLU A 77 -10.23 22.81 10.55
CA GLU A 77 -11.48 22.98 9.77
C GLU A 77 -12.42 21.77 9.84
N LYS A 78 -12.04 20.71 10.57
CA LYS A 78 -12.81 19.47 10.73
C LYS A 78 -13.10 18.73 9.42
N VAL A 79 -12.19 18.79 8.45
CA VAL A 79 -12.26 17.98 7.24
C VAL A 79 -12.25 16.49 7.62
N SER A 80 -13.18 15.72 7.07
CA SER A 80 -13.28 14.28 7.32
C SER A 80 -12.01 13.55 6.89
N GLY A 81 -11.52 12.61 7.70
CA GLY A 81 -10.31 11.84 7.40
C GLY A 81 -8.98 12.53 7.71
N SER A 82 -8.99 13.83 8.06
CA SER A 82 -7.77 14.59 8.38
C SER A 82 -6.97 14.02 9.55
N ARG A 83 -7.64 13.51 10.59
CA ARG A 83 -6.97 12.88 11.75
C ARG A 83 -6.30 11.56 11.39
N GLN A 84 -6.96 10.76 10.54
CA GLN A 84 -6.43 9.49 10.04
C GLN A 84 -5.25 9.75 9.11
N ALA A 85 -5.34 10.76 8.24
CA ALA A 85 -4.23 11.21 7.40
C ALA A 85 -3.00 11.60 8.23
N ILE A 86 -3.17 12.39 9.30
CA ILE A 86 -2.06 12.72 10.24
C ILE A 86 -1.43 11.44 10.83
N TYR A 87 -2.25 10.46 11.21
CA TYR A 87 -1.73 9.21 11.75
C TYR A 87 -0.93 8.39 10.72
N ILE A 88 -1.40 8.36 9.46
CA ILE A 88 -0.70 7.70 8.36
C ILE A 88 0.66 8.35 8.12
N VAL A 89 0.71 9.69 7.99
CA VAL A 89 1.96 10.42 7.77
C VAL A 89 2.94 10.23 8.95
N ARG A 90 2.45 10.21 10.19
CA ARG A 90 3.29 9.93 11.36
C ARG A 90 3.89 8.53 11.40
N ASN A 91 3.27 7.57 10.74
CA ASN A 91 3.76 6.19 10.63
C ASN A 91 4.11 5.85 9.18
N ALA A 92 4.48 6.85 8.37
CA ALA A 92 4.64 6.71 6.94
C ALA A 92 5.65 5.61 6.57
N ASP A 93 6.77 5.49 7.30
CA ASP A 93 7.76 4.43 7.06
C ASP A 93 7.15 3.03 7.10
N ARG A 94 6.28 2.77 8.09
CA ARG A 94 5.65 1.45 8.24
C ARG A 94 4.56 1.23 7.22
N PHE A 95 3.78 2.27 6.94
CA PHE A 95 2.69 2.21 5.96
C PHE A 95 3.23 2.04 4.54
N SER A 96 4.25 2.81 4.18
CA SER A 96 4.92 2.74 2.88
C SER A 96 5.53 1.38 2.64
N ASN A 97 6.29 0.82 3.59
CA ASN A 97 6.87 -0.51 3.41
C ASN A 97 5.80 -1.61 3.35
N PHE A 98 4.70 -1.47 4.10
CA PHE A 98 3.59 -2.41 3.97
C PHE A 98 2.94 -2.34 2.58
N CYS A 99 2.63 -1.15 2.08
CA CYS A 99 2.00 -1.00 0.77
C CYS A 99 2.95 -1.37 -0.39
N ASN A 100 4.21 -0.95 -0.33
CA ASN A 100 5.17 -1.15 -1.41
C ASN A 100 5.78 -2.55 -1.36
N ASP A 101 6.39 -2.93 -0.23
CA ASP A 101 7.19 -4.15 -0.14
C ASP A 101 6.33 -5.39 0.15
N VAL A 102 5.22 -5.25 0.87
CA VAL A 102 4.33 -6.39 1.14
C VAL A 102 3.34 -6.54 -0.01
N ILE A 103 2.48 -5.55 -0.22
CA ILE A 103 1.40 -5.68 -1.21
C ILE A 103 1.94 -5.54 -2.64
N GLY A 104 2.77 -4.52 -2.91
CA GLY A 104 3.32 -4.27 -4.23
C GLY A 104 4.15 -5.45 -4.75
N ASP A 105 5.10 -5.94 -3.96
CA ASP A 105 5.97 -7.05 -4.39
C ASP A 105 5.21 -8.37 -4.50
N ILE A 106 4.36 -8.73 -3.53
CA ILE A 106 3.53 -9.95 -3.62
C ILE A 106 2.67 -9.92 -4.89
N THR A 107 1.98 -8.81 -5.14
CA THR A 107 1.08 -8.71 -6.29
C THR A 107 1.87 -8.79 -7.61
N SER A 108 3.07 -8.19 -7.66
CA SER A 108 3.95 -8.28 -8.83
C SER A 108 4.41 -9.72 -9.09
N VAL A 109 4.86 -10.46 -8.06
CA VAL A 109 5.31 -11.85 -8.17
C VAL A 109 4.16 -12.76 -8.59
N ILE A 110 2.99 -12.62 -7.96
CA ILE A 110 1.81 -13.42 -8.29
C ILE A 110 1.32 -13.11 -9.70
N SER A 111 1.31 -11.84 -10.12
CA SER A 111 0.94 -11.48 -11.48
C SER A 111 1.90 -12.10 -12.51
N GLY A 112 3.20 -12.15 -12.22
CA GLY A 112 4.19 -12.82 -13.07
C GLY A 112 3.95 -14.33 -13.17
N ALA A 113 3.68 -15.00 -12.04
CA ALA A 113 3.32 -16.42 -12.05
C ALA A 113 2.01 -16.69 -12.81
N ALA A 114 1.02 -15.80 -12.67
CA ALA A 114 -0.25 -15.88 -13.37
C ALA A 114 -0.07 -15.75 -14.90
N VAL A 115 0.87 -14.92 -15.38
CA VAL A 115 1.21 -14.86 -16.83
C VAL A 115 1.66 -16.21 -17.35
N THR A 116 2.52 -16.92 -16.62
CA THR A 116 2.97 -18.25 -17.03
C THR A 116 1.81 -19.21 -17.19
N ILE A 117 0.87 -19.22 -16.24
CA ILE A 117 -0.35 -20.05 -16.31
C ILE A 117 -1.20 -19.67 -17.53
N VAL A 118 -1.38 -18.37 -17.79
CA VAL A 118 -2.16 -17.86 -18.92
C VAL A 118 -1.51 -18.23 -20.25
N VAL A 119 -0.19 -18.10 -20.37
CA VAL A 119 0.56 -18.47 -21.58
C VAL A 119 0.48 -19.97 -21.83
N ILE A 120 0.61 -20.81 -20.79
CA ILE A 120 0.43 -22.26 -20.93
C ILE A 120 -0.96 -22.58 -21.49
N LYS A 121 -2.02 -21.93 -20.98
CA LYS A 121 -3.39 -22.11 -21.49
C LYS A 121 -3.56 -21.63 -22.93
N LEU A 122 -2.92 -20.52 -23.29
CA LEU A 122 -2.91 -20.00 -24.65
C LEU A 122 -2.28 -21.04 -25.60
N LEU A 123 -1.10 -21.55 -25.27
CA LEU A 123 -0.40 -22.55 -26.08
C LEU A 123 -1.20 -23.85 -26.21
N ASN A 124 -1.82 -24.32 -25.13
CA ASN A 124 -2.68 -25.50 -25.17
C ASN A 124 -3.94 -25.30 -26.04
N THR A 125 -4.40 -24.06 -26.25
CA THR A 125 -5.58 -23.75 -27.07
C THR A 125 -5.23 -23.67 -28.56
N TYR A 126 -4.03 -23.18 -28.90
CA TYR A 126 -3.60 -22.97 -30.29
C TYR A 126 -2.78 -24.13 -30.88
N GLY A 127 -2.55 -25.21 -30.11
CA GLY A 127 -1.90 -26.44 -30.56
C GLY A 127 -0.37 -26.44 -30.43
N ASP A 128 0.23 -27.62 -30.61
CA ASP A 128 1.68 -27.87 -30.52
C ASP A 128 2.45 -27.17 -31.64
N GLY A 129 2.65 -25.86 -31.51
CA GLY A 129 3.67 -25.14 -32.26
C GLY A 129 5.07 -25.57 -31.80
N ASP A 130 6.05 -25.41 -32.68
CA ASP A 130 7.48 -25.66 -32.39
C ASP A 130 7.91 -25.02 -31.06
N ASP A 131 8.82 -25.69 -30.35
CA ASP A 131 9.38 -25.21 -29.07
C ASP A 131 9.91 -23.77 -29.13
N PHE A 132 10.39 -23.35 -30.32
CA PHE A 132 10.81 -21.99 -30.58
C PHE A 132 9.65 -20.99 -30.49
N MET A 133 8.48 -21.29 -31.09
CA MET A 133 7.29 -20.44 -30.99
C MET A 133 6.77 -20.36 -29.56
N ARG A 134 6.74 -21.49 -28.84
CA ARG A 134 6.32 -21.54 -27.43
C ARG A 134 7.18 -20.61 -26.55
N THR A 135 8.50 -20.68 -26.75
CA THR A 135 9.47 -19.84 -26.05
C THR A 135 9.28 -18.36 -26.41
N ALA A 136 9.18 -18.04 -27.70
CA ALA A 136 9.00 -16.66 -28.17
C ALA A 136 7.74 -16.02 -27.59
N VAL A 137 6.60 -16.73 -27.62
CA VAL A 137 5.33 -16.25 -27.04
C VAL A 137 5.49 -16.00 -25.53
N THR A 138 6.07 -16.95 -24.80
CA THR A 138 6.28 -16.80 -23.34
C THR A 138 7.15 -15.59 -23.01
N VAL A 139 8.25 -15.41 -23.73
CA VAL A 139 9.16 -14.28 -23.53
C VAL A 139 8.46 -12.95 -23.84
N ILE A 140 7.73 -12.85 -24.95
CA ILE A 140 7.03 -11.63 -25.35
C ILE A 140 5.99 -11.24 -24.30
N PHE A 141 5.15 -12.19 -23.86
CA PHE A 141 4.12 -11.92 -22.84
C PHE A 141 4.74 -11.51 -21.50
N THR A 142 5.79 -12.20 -21.07
CA THR A 142 6.50 -11.87 -19.82
C THR A 142 7.17 -10.49 -19.91
N ALA A 143 7.76 -10.16 -21.06
CA ALA A 143 8.38 -8.86 -21.29
C ALA A 143 7.35 -7.73 -21.29
N ILE A 144 6.20 -7.92 -21.94
CA ILE A 144 5.10 -6.94 -21.93
C ILE A 144 4.62 -6.68 -20.50
N VAL A 145 4.41 -7.74 -19.71
CA VAL A 145 3.94 -7.62 -18.33
C VAL A 145 4.99 -6.96 -17.44
N SER A 146 6.27 -7.31 -17.60
CA SER A 146 7.36 -6.65 -16.90
C SER A 146 7.44 -5.16 -17.24
N ALA A 147 7.36 -4.81 -18.54
CA ALA A 147 7.37 -3.42 -18.99
C ALA A 147 6.17 -2.63 -18.47
N LEU A 148 4.97 -3.22 -18.47
CA LEU A 148 3.76 -2.61 -17.92
C LEU A 148 3.88 -2.38 -16.41
N THR A 149 4.45 -3.36 -15.68
CA THR A 149 4.64 -3.27 -14.24
C THR A 149 5.64 -2.17 -13.88
N VAL A 150 6.83 -2.18 -14.49
CA VAL A 150 7.87 -1.19 -14.21
C VAL A 150 7.47 0.20 -14.71
N GLY A 151 6.91 0.29 -15.91
CA GLY A 151 6.43 1.54 -16.50
C GLY A 151 5.28 2.15 -15.70
N GLY A 152 4.32 1.33 -15.27
CA GLY A 152 3.21 1.75 -14.42
C GLY A 152 3.69 2.32 -13.08
N LYS A 153 4.63 1.64 -12.40
CA LYS A 153 5.25 2.17 -11.17
C LYS A 153 5.97 3.50 -11.45
N ALA A 154 6.76 3.60 -12.51
CA ALA A 154 7.50 4.82 -12.84
C ALA A 154 6.57 6.03 -13.06
N MET A 155 5.50 5.86 -13.83
CA MET A 155 4.48 6.90 -14.02
C MET A 155 3.77 7.25 -12.71
N GLY A 156 3.42 6.22 -11.93
CA GLY A 156 2.77 6.36 -10.64
C GLY A 156 3.59 7.16 -9.62
N LYS A 157 4.91 7.04 -9.62
CA LYS A 157 5.77 7.76 -8.66
C LYS A 157 5.68 9.27 -8.79
N SER A 158 5.71 9.78 -10.02
CA SER A 158 5.56 11.23 -10.26
C SER A 158 4.20 11.72 -9.76
N PHE A 159 3.14 10.97 -10.07
CA PHE A 159 1.80 11.26 -9.60
C PHE A 159 1.68 11.24 -8.07
N ALA A 160 2.28 10.24 -7.41
CA ALA A 160 2.28 10.08 -5.96
C ALA A 160 2.92 11.27 -5.24
N ILE A 161 4.03 11.78 -5.78
CA ILE A 161 4.77 12.90 -5.18
C ILE A 161 3.99 14.21 -5.36
N HIS A 162 3.51 14.49 -6.57
CA HIS A 162 2.78 15.73 -6.88
C HIS A 162 1.43 15.83 -6.16
N TYR A 163 0.71 14.70 -6.02
CA TYR A 163 -0.62 14.66 -5.39
C TYR A 163 -0.61 14.00 -4.00
N SER A 164 0.55 13.92 -3.35
CA SER A 164 0.75 13.24 -2.06
C SER A 164 -0.27 13.62 -0.99
N THR A 165 -0.53 14.93 -0.83
CA THR A 165 -1.47 15.44 0.18
C THR A 165 -2.91 14.97 -0.09
N SER A 166 -3.36 15.06 -1.34
CA SER A 166 -4.72 14.66 -1.73
C SER A 166 -4.92 13.15 -1.63
N ILE A 167 -3.92 12.36 -2.05
CA ILE A 167 -3.96 10.90 -1.98
C ILE A 167 -4.04 10.45 -0.52
N VAL A 168 -3.19 10.98 0.35
CA VAL A 168 -3.18 10.62 1.77
C VAL A 168 -4.46 11.07 2.48
N LEU A 169 -5.02 12.22 2.10
CA LEU A 169 -6.33 12.65 2.61
C LEU A 169 -7.43 11.67 2.20
N PHE A 170 -7.44 11.22 0.94
CA PHE A 170 -8.40 10.24 0.44
C PHE A 170 -8.29 8.91 1.20
N ILE A 171 -7.06 8.41 1.43
CA ILE A 171 -6.84 7.23 2.27
C ILE A 171 -7.38 7.48 3.69
N GLY A 172 -7.09 8.64 4.28
CA GLY A 172 -7.61 9.04 5.58
C GLY A 172 -9.14 9.07 5.64
N GLN A 173 -9.81 9.48 4.57
CA GLN A 173 -11.27 9.45 4.45
C GLN A 173 -11.82 8.02 4.38
N ILE A 174 -11.17 7.12 3.64
CA ILE A 174 -11.53 5.70 3.60
C ILE A 174 -11.44 5.09 5.01
N PHE A 175 -10.33 5.33 5.71
CA PHE A 175 -10.17 4.86 7.09
C PHE A 175 -11.20 5.47 8.04
N TYR A 176 -11.53 6.76 7.89
CA TYR A 176 -12.58 7.40 8.68
C TYR A 176 -13.96 6.77 8.46
N GLN A 177 -14.30 6.46 7.21
CA GLN A 177 -15.56 5.79 6.88
C GLN A 177 -15.61 4.35 7.40
N LEU A 178 -14.49 3.62 7.29
CA LEU A 178 -14.34 2.30 7.90
C LEU A 178 -14.51 2.36 9.42
N GLU A 179 -13.87 3.32 10.10
CA GLU A 179 -13.97 3.52 11.55
C GLU A 179 -15.43 3.78 11.98
N LYS A 180 -16.13 4.62 11.22
CA LYS A 180 -17.54 4.96 11.46
C LYS A 180 -18.47 3.77 11.23
N ARG A 181 -18.22 2.97 10.18
CA ARG A 181 -19.04 1.80 9.83
C ARG A 181 -18.80 0.61 10.75
N PHE A 182 -17.56 0.36 11.14
CA PHE A 182 -17.18 -0.77 12.00
C PHE A 182 -17.23 -0.44 13.51
N ARG A 183 -17.45 0.82 13.92
CA ARG A 183 -17.46 1.28 15.33
C ARG A 183 -16.19 0.94 16.14
N ILE A 184 -15.07 0.61 15.47
CA ILE A 184 -13.81 0.31 16.12
C ILE A 184 -13.02 1.62 16.22
N ARG A 185 -12.80 2.17 17.43
CA ARG A 185 -11.92 3.35 17.61
C ARG A 185 -10.44 2.93 17.47
N ILE A 186 -9.95 2.75 16.25
CA ILE A 186 -8.55 2.37 16.02
C ILE A 186 -7.62 3.57 16.29
N PHE A 187 -8.08 4.80 16.05
CA PHE A 187 -7.23 6.00 16.06
C PHE A 187 -7.69 7.09 17.04
N GLY A 188 -8.24 6.68 18.19
CA GLY A 188 -8.59 7.60 19.26
C GLY A 188 -7.32 8.21 19.89
N PRO A 189 -7.16 9.55 19.93
CA PRO A 189 -6.04 10.15 20.65
C PRO A 189 -6.16 9.77 22.13
N LYS A 190 -5.05 9.33 22.75
CA LYS A 190 -4.95 9.34 24.21
C LYS A 190 -5.34 10.74 24.66
N ARG A 191 -6.48 10.88 25.34
CA ARG A 191 -6.85 12.13 26.02
C ARG A 191 -5.63 12.53 26.84
N LYS A 192 -4.95 13.63 26.47
CA LYS A 192 -4.11 14.34 27.42
C LYS A 192 -5.07 14.73 28.53
N THR A 193 -5.01 14.02 29.64
CA THR A 193 -5.60 14.45 30.90
C THR A 193 -5.15 15.89 31.07
N LYS A 194 -6.08 16.85 31.03
CA LYS A 194 -5.79 18.23 31.41
C LYS A 194 -5.22 18.11 32.82
N SER A 195 -3.90 18.27 32.96
CA SER A 195 -3.31 18.55 34.25
C SER A 195 -3.96 19.84 34.72
N SER A 196 -4.86 19.69 35.68
CA SER A 196 -5.40 20.79 36.47
C SER A 196 -4.22 21.37 37.26
N ASN A 197 -3.41 22.20 36.61
CA ASN A 197 -2.50 23.10 37.30
C ASN A 197 -2.88 24.55 37.01
N GLY A 198 -4.18 24.83 37.16
CA GLY A 198 -4.68 26.16 37.44
C GLY A 198 -4.82 26.28 38.95
N LYS A 199 -3.81 26.87 39.60
CA LYS A 199 -3.84 27.63 40.87
C LYS A 199 -2.45 27.62 41.52
N ARG A 200 -1.59 28.54 41.10
CA ARG A 200 -0.49 29.00 41.96
C ARG A 200 -0.15 30.45 41.63
N GLY A 201 -0.53 31.35 42.55
CA GLY A 201 0.18 32.61 42.77
C GLY A 201 -0.31 33.87 42.05
N LYS A 202 -1.57 34.28 42.22
CA LYS A 202 -1.83 35.72 42.39
C LYS A 202 -1.53 36.04 43.85
N ASN A 203 -0.33 36.53 44.15
CA ASN A 203 0.00 37.30 45.35
C ASN A 203 1.42 37.82 45.22
N HIS A 204 1.57 39.01 44.61
CA HIS A 204 2.36 40.12 45.13
C HIS A 204 2.32 41.25 44.09
N ALA A 205 1.24 42.04 44.17
CA ALA A 205 1.24 43.42 43.73
C ALA A 205 0.58 44.22 44.85
N ARG A 206 1.40 44.70 45.78
CA ARG A 206 1.05 45.79 46.68
C ARG A 206 2.29 46.64 46.85
N ASN A 207 2.28 47.80 46.18
CA ASN A 207 3.09 48.95 46.53
C ASN A 207 2.69 49.41 47.93
N ASN A 208 3.67 49.58 48.82
CA ASN A 208 4.06 50.88 49.39
C ASN A 208 5.37 50.69 50.15
#